data_AF-A0A6V8E1T8-F1
#
_entry.id   AF-A0A6V8E1T8-F1
#
_cell.length_a   1.000
_cell.length_b   1.000
_cell.length_c   1.000
_cell.angle_alpha   90.00
_cell.angle_beta   90.00
_cell.angle_gamma   90.00
#
_symmetry.space_group_name_H-M   'P 1'
#
loop_
_entity.id
_entity.type
_entity.pdbx_description
1 polymer ?
#
loop_
_entity_poly.entity_id
_entity_poly.type
_entity_poly.pdbx_seq_one_letter_code
_entity_poly.pdbx_strand_id
1 'polypeptide(L)'
;MLNDGQQRKALVLSLLMVMLAQTAYIESYRGWTLAEGTSPSHLNAACTSTSRPSGSPIFVDAVNGSDDWNGTAACPKATLADALNDAIADDEIVLASGRYHENVTVNNLDNLLIRAASGARVVFDGTQSIADDLNVSWSLSGSDGIQETTLPVDGWQLFLSYDEQV
;
A
#
# COMPACT_ATOMS: atom_id res chain seq x y z
N MET A 1 57.80 -30.76 19.80
CA MET A 1 56.96 -31.97 19.79
C MET A 1 55.92 -31.81 20.88
N LEU A 2 54.69 -31.43 20.52
CA LEU A 2 53.60 -31.24 21.47
C LEU A 2 53.20 -32.60 22.04
N ASN A 3 53.08 -32.69 23.37
CA ASN A 3 52.63 -33.88 24.08
C ASN A 3 51.25 -34.30 23.54
N ASP A 4 51.02 -35.59 23.27
CA ASP A 4 49.76 -36.12 22.68
C ASP A 4 48.53 -35.64 23.50
N GLY A 5 48.68 -35.52 24.82
CA GLY A 5 47.67 -34.94 25.70
C GLY A 5 47.37 -33.44 25.46
N GLN A 6 48.37 -32.63 25.07
CA GLN A 6 48.17 -31.24 24.68
C GLN A 6 47.51 -31.11 23.29
N GLN A 7 47.87 -32.00 22.35
CA GLN A 7 47.26 -31.99 21.02
C GLN A 7 45.78 -32.37 21.08
N ARG A 8 45.41 -33.36 21.90
CA ARG A 8 44.00 -33.73 22.13
C ARG A 8 43.21 -32.60 22.78
N LYS A 9 43.78 -31.91 23.78
CA LYS A 9 43.13 -30.76 24.43
C LYS A 9 42.92 -29.60 23.46
N ALA A 10 43.91 -29.31 22.60
CA ALA A 10 43.80 -28.27 21.59
C ALA A 10 42.72 -28.59 20.55
N LEU A 11 42.66 -29.84 20.07
CA LEU A 11 41.63 -30.29 19.13
C LEU A 11 40.22 -30.20 19.73
N VAL A 12 40.03 -30.61 20.98
CA VAL A 12 38.74 -30.48 21.67
C VAL A 12 38.34 -29.01 21.84
N LEU A 13 39.29 -28.13 22.18
CA LEU A 13 39.01 -26.70 22.35
C LEU A 13 38.62 -26.04 21.01
N SER A 14 39.33 -26.37 19.92
CA SER A 14 38.99 -25.87 18.58
C SER A 14 37.60 -26.34 18.12
N LEU A 15 37.25 -27.60 18.39
CA LEU A 15 35.94 -28.14 18.04
C LEU A 15 34.81 -27.48 18.86
N LEU A 16 35.06 -27.19 20.14
CA LEU A 16 34.14 -26.47 21.02
C LEU A 16 33.94 -25.00 20.56
N MET A 17 35.00 -24.32 20.12
CA MET A 17 34.90 -22.95 19.60
C MET A 17 34.13 -22.89 18.27
N VAL A 18 34.28 -23.89 17.38
CA VAL A 18 33.51 -23.95 16.13
C VAL A 18 32.02 -24.22 16.41
N MET A 19 31.70 -25.06 17.40
CA MET A 19 30.29 -25.31 17.78
C MET A 19 29.64 -24.07 18.42
N LEU A 20 30.36 -23.33 19.27
CA LEU A 20 29.86 -22.07 19.86
C LEU A 20 29.68 -20.96 18.81
N ALA A 21 30.54 -20.91 17.79
CA ALA A 21 30.39 -19.97 16.68
C ALA A 21 29.14 -20.28 15.83
N GLN A 22 28.78 -21.55 15.66
CA GLN A 22 27.56 -21.95 14.93
C GLN A 22 26.28 -21.61 15.70
N THR A 23 26.26 -21.76 17.03
CA THR A 23 25.09 -21.38 17.84
C THR A 23 24.92 -19.87 17.93
N ALA A 24 26.01 -19.10 17.99
CA ALA A 24 25.96 -17.63 18.01
C ALA A 24 25.52 -17.05 16.65
N TYR A 25 25.86 -17.68 15.53
CA TYR A 25 25.44 -17.23 14.19
C TYR A 25 23.93 -17.43 13.95
N ILE A 26 23.29 -18.36 14.67
CA ILE A 26 21.85 -18.61 14.54
C ILE A 26 21.04 -17.59 15.35
N GLU A 27 21.59 -16.99 16.41
CA GLU A 27 20.86 -16.03 17.25
C GLU A 27 20.89 -14.60 16.71
N SER A 28 21.94 -14.18 15.99
CA SER A 28 22.01 -12.82 15.42
C SER A 28 21.17 -12.61 14.15
N TYR A 29 20.64 -13.68 13.57
CA TYR A 29 19.70 -13.64 12.43
C TYR A 29 18.27 -14.03 12.79
N ARG A 30 17.97 -14.31 14.06
CA ARG A 30 16.58 -14.31 14.55
C ARG A 30 16.15 -12.87 14.84
N GLY A 31 16.20 -12.02 13.81
CA GLY A 31 15.24 -10.93 13.72
C GLY A 31 13.85 -11.55 13.87
N TRP A 32 12.94 -10.86 14.56
CA TRP A 32 11.58 -11.35 14.79
C TRP A 32 10.92 -11.78 13.48
N THR A 33 10.99 -13.07 13.15
CA THR A 33 10.15 -13.66 12.12
C THR A 33 8.87 -14.06 12.85
N LEU A 34 7.94 -13.12 12.96
CA LEU A 34 6.53 -13.48 12.98
C LEU A 34 6.29 -14.19 11.64
N ALA A 35 6.43 -15.52 11.63
CA ALA A 35 5.82 -16.36 10.61
C ALA A 35 4.33 -16.47 10.91
N GLU A 36 3.67 -15.32 11.06
CA GLU A 36 2.23 -15.25 10.89
C GLU A 36 2.06 -15.01 9.39
N GLY A 37 1.89 -16.09 8.64
CA GLY A 37 1.30 -15.98 7.31
C GLY A 37 -0.08 -15.41 7.53
N THR A 38 -0.20 -14.08 7.57
CA THR A 38 -1.46 -13.40 7.76
C THR A 38 -2.30 -13.68 6.54
N SER A 39 -3.13 -14.72 6.60
CA SER A 39 -4.14 -14.94 5.57
C SER A 39 -4.90 -13.62 5.42
N PRO A 40 -5.15 -13.13 4.19
CA PRO A 40 -5.90 -11.90 3.97
C PRO A 40 -7.22 -11.85 4.76
N SER A 41 -7.84 -13.02 4.99
CA SER A 41 -9.02 -13.21 5.84
C SER A 41 -8.80 -12.84 7.32
N HIS A 42 -7.65 -13.14 7.92
CA HIS A 42 -7.35 -12.80 9.31
C HIS A 42 -7.02 -11.31 9.48
N LEU A 43 -6.34 -10.69 8.51
CA LEU A 43 -6.15 -9.23 8.47
C LEU A 43 -7.51 -8.52 8.37
N ASN A 44 -8.37 -9.00 7.46
CA ASN A 44 -9.70 -8.44 7.30
C ASN A 44 -10.54 -8.60 8.60
N ALA A 45 -10.50 -9.76 9.25
CA ALA A 45 -11.20 -9.99 10.53
C ALA A 45 -10.69 -9.11 11.68
N ALA A 46 -9.38 -8.86 11.76
CA ALA A 46 -8.80 -7.96 12.76
C ALA A 46 -9.18 -6.49 12.48
N CYS A 47 -9.13 -6.07 11.22
CA CYS A 47 -9.42 -4.70 10.83
C CYS A 47 -10.90 -4.33 10.92
N THR A 48 -11.81 -5.25 10.60
CA THR A 48 -13.26 -5.07 10.75
C THR A 48 -13.73 -4.99 12.20
N SER A 49 -12.98 -5.58 13.14
CA SER A 49 -13.29 -5.54 14.58
C SER A 49 -12.57 -4.41 15.34
N THR A 50 -11.66 -3.69 14.67
CA THR A 50 -10.92 -2.57 15.26
C THR A 50 -11.76 -1.31 15.19
N SER A 51 -12.02 -0.63 16.32
CA SER A 51 -12.72 0.65 16.35
C SER A 51 -11.77 1.83 16.18
N ARG A 52 -12.25 2.88 15.50
CA ARG A 52 -11.57 4.19 15.45
C ARG A 52 -11.93 5.00 16.70
N PRO A 53 -10.96 5.53 17.47
CA PRO A 53 -11.24 6.47 18.56
C PRO A 53 -11.91 7.75 18.04
N SER A 54 -12.88 8.28 18.78
CA SER A 54 -13.52 9.56 18.44
C SER A 54 -12.49 10.69 18.39
N GLY A 55 -12.57 11.55 17.37
CA GLY A 55 -11.64 12.67 17.15
C GLY A 55 -10.25 12.28 16.66
N SER A 56 -10.01 10.99 16.34
CA SER A 56 -8.78 10.57 15.66
C SER A 56 -8.94 10.63 14.14
N PRO A 57 -7.88 10.86 13.35
CA PRO A 57 -8.04 10.94 11.90
C PRO A 57 -8.55 9.65 11.25
N ILE A 58 -9.29 9.78 10.17
CA ILE A 58 -9.65 8.69 9.27
C ILE A 58 -8.54 8.53 8.23
N PHE A 59 -7.95 7.36 8.14
CA PHE A 59 -6.88 7.07 7.19
C PHE A 59 -7.42 6.39 5.94
N VAL A 60 -6.92 6.79 4.78
CA VAL A 60 -7.33 6.24 3.48
C VAL A 60 -6.08 5.84 2.69
N ASP A 61 -6.09 4.66 2.09
CA ASP A 61 -5.03 4.13 1.22
C ASP A 61 -5.66 3.37 0.05
N ALA A 62 -5.58 3.95 -1.15
CA ALA A 62 -6.16 3.37 -2.37
C ALA A 62 -5.55 2.03 -2.81
N VAL A 63 -4.38 1.65 -2.27
CA VAL A 63 -3.67 0.43 -2.65
C VAL A 63 -3.87 -0.68 -1.62
N ASN A 64 -3.82 -0.33 -0.33
CA ASN A 64 -3.83 -1.31 0.78
C ASN A 64 -5.07 -1.24 1.67
N GLY A 65 -5.98 -0.30 1.44
CA GLY A 65 -7.18 -0.11 2.26
C GLY A 65 -8.35 -1.03 1.90
N SER A 66 -9.38 -0.97 2.74
CA SER A 66 -10.69 -1.58 2.49
C SER A 66 -11.79 -0.71 3.07
N ASP A 67 -12.87 -0.52 2.32
CA ASP A 67 -14.04 0.24 2.78
C ASP A 67 -14.85 -0.52 3.86
N ASP A 68 -14.61 -1.83 4.01
CA ASP A 68 -15.14 -2.62 5.13
C ASP A 68 -14.48 -2.27 6.49
N TRP A 69 -13.38 -1.51 6.49
CA TRP A 69 -12.62 -1.18 7.71
C TRP A 69 -13.01 0.18 8.29
N ASN A 70 -12.69 0.42 9.56
CA ASN A 70 -13.07 1.66 10.25
C ASN A 70 -12.10 2.85 10.01
N GLY A 71 -11.15 2.72 9.08
CA GLY A 71 -10.25 3.82 8.71
C GLY A 71 -9.21 4.21 9.76
N THR A 72 -8.63 3.23 10.46
CA THR A 72 -7.51 3.49 11.38
C THR A 72 -6.18 3.51 10.63
N ALA A 73 -5.10 4.01 11.25
CA ALA A 73 -3.77 4.03 10.62
C ALA A 73 -3.25 2.64 10.20
N ALA A 74 -3.64 1.57 10.92
CA ALA A 74 -3.26 0.19 10.58
C ALA A 74 -4.24 -0.49 9.62
N CYS A 75 -5.47 0.02 9.54
CA CYS A 75 -6.56 -0.52 8.73
C CYS A 75 -7.28 0.65 8.04
N PRO A 76 -6.67 1.24 6.99
CA PRO A 76 -7.21 2.40 6.30
C PRO A 76 -8.41 2.05 5.39
N LYS A 77 -9.27 3.03 5.13
CA LYS A 77 -10.31 2.93 4.09
C LYS A 77 -9.66 2.80 2.71
N ALA A 78 -10.35 2.19 1.74
CA ALA A 78 -9.85 2.13 0.36
C ALA A 78 -10.16 3.43 -0.40
N THR A 79 -11.30 4.06 -0.13
CA THR A 79 -11.78 5.22 -0.88
C THR A 79 -11.97 6.46 0.01
N LEU A 80 -11.82 7.65 -0.57
CA LEU A 80 -12.17 8.89 0.12
C LEU A 80 -13.68 9.01 0.27
N ALA A 81 -14.44 8.54 -0.73
CA ALA A 81 -15.90 8.54 -0.68
C ALA A 81 -16.43 7.81 0.56
N ASP A 82 -15.88 6.64 0.89
CA ASP A 82 -16.32 5.89 2.08
C ASP A 82 -15.84 6.53 3.39
N ALA A 83 -14.61 7.08 3.41
CA ALA A 83 -14.14 7.88 4.54
C ALA A 83 -15.03 9.10 4.84
N LEU A 84 -15.59 9.74 3.80
CA LEU A 84 -16.53 10.86 3.95
C LEU A 84 -17.89 10.43 4.47
N ASN A 85 -18.35 9.22 4.15
CA ASN A 85 -19.60 8.68 4.71
C ASN A 85 -19.50 8.46 6.22
N ASP A 86 -18.30 8.13 6.71
CA ASP A 86 -18.01 7.92 8.13
C ASP A 86 -17.58 9.20 8.88
N ALA A 87 -17.23 10.25 8.14
CA ALA A 87 -16.77 11.50 8.72
C ALA A 87 -17.93 12.31 9.34
N ILE A 88 -17.60 13.05 10.38
CA ILE A 88 -18.48 14.06 10.98
C ILE A 88 -17.82 15.44 10.94
N ALA A 89 -18.53 16.48 11.41
CA ALA A 89 -17.94 17.81 11.53
C ALA A 89 -16.66 17.78 12.40
N ASP A 90 -15.70 18.62 12.04
CA ASP A 90 -14.37 18.75 12.66
C ASP A 90 -13.46 17.49 12.55
N ASP A 91 -13.83 16.45 11.80
CA ASP A 91 -12.95 15.30 11.55
C ASP A 91 -11.78 15.66 10.61
N GLU A 92 -10.75 14.81 10.65
CA GLU A 92 -9.60 14.86 9.76
C GLU A 92 -9.51 13.57 8.94
N ILE A 93 -9.31 13.69 7.63
CA ILE A 93 -9.03 12.59 6.70
C ILE A 93 -7.60 12.71 6.18
N VAL A 94 -6.82 11.63 6.34
CA VAL A 94 -5.41 11.55 5.95
C VAL A 94 -5.22 10.51 4.84
N LEU A 95 -4.79 10.99 3.68
CA LEU A 95 -4.61 10.20 2.46
C LEU A 95 -3.17 9.70 2.34
N ALA A 96 -2.99 8.39 2.16
CA ALA A 96 -1.71 7.80 1.79
C ALA A 96 -1.35 8.13 0.34
N SER A 97 -0.05 7.98 -0.01
CA SER A 97 0.40 8.21 -1.38
C SER A 97 -0.37 7.33 -2.36
N GLY A 98 -0.88 7.92 -3.43
CA GLY A 98 -1.70 7.18 -4.36
C GLY A 98 -2.43 8.07 -5.35
N ARG A 99 -3.04 7.40 -6.33
CA ARG A 99 -3.95 7.98 -7.30
C ARG A 99 -5.36 7.54 -6.94
N TYR A 100 -6.23 8.51 -6.74
CA TYR A 100 -7.60 8.33 -6.30
C TYR A 100 -8.51 8.67 -7.48
N HIS A 101 -8.94 7.64 -8.21
CA HIS A 101 -9.88 7.74 -9.32
C HIS A 101 -11.28 7.39 -8.80
N GLU A 102 -12.02 8.41 -8.36
CA GLU A 102 -13.31 8.26 -7.69
C GLU A 102 -14.15 9.54 -7.85
N ASN A 103 -15.47 9.39 -7.72
CA ASN A 103 -16.37 10.54 -7.67
C ASN A 103 -16.70 10.88 -6.21
N VAL A 104 -16.27 12.06 -5.78
CA VAL A 104 -16.31 12.46 -4.37
C VAL A 104 -17.25 13.65 -4.20
N THR A 105 -18.10 13.58 -3.18
CA THR A 105 -18.98 14.70 -2.80
C THR A 105 -18.88 14.94 -1.30
N VAL A 106 -18.62 16.18 -0.90
CA VAL A 106 -18.58 16.61 0.51
C VAL A 106 -19.84 17.42 0.79
N ASN A 107 -20.71 16.92 1.67
CA ASN A 107 -21.98 17.56 2.00
C ASN A 107 -22.18 17.62 3.51
N ASN A 108 -22.61 18.76 4.05
CA ASN A 108 -22.98 18.93 5.46
C ASN A 108 -21.88 18.54 6.48
N LEU A 109 -20.60 18.69 6.12
CA LEU A 109 -19.46 18.50 7.02
C LEU A 109 -18.75 19.83 7.24
N ASP A 110 -18.92 20.40 8.43
CA ASP A 110 -18.25 21.65 8.82
C ASP A 110 -16.81 21.37 9.27
N ASN A 111 -15.87 22.27 8.93
CA ASN A 111 -14.46 22.22 9.33
C ASN A 111 -13.70 20.92 9.04
N LEU A 112 -14.17 20.11 8.08
CA LEU A 112 -13.49 18.89 7.66
C LEU A 112 -12.10 19.21 7.09
N LEU A 113 -11.06 18.56 7.61
CA LEU A 113 -9.71 18.64 7.06
C LEU A 113 -9.41 17.40 6.23
N ILE A 114 -9.22 17.55 4.91
CA ILE A 114 -8.70 16.48 4.05
C ILE A 114 -7.28 16.84 3.65
N ARG A 115 -6.31 15.96 3.93
CA ARG A 115 -4.90 16.20 3.57
C ARG A 115 -4.15 14.93 3.23
N ALA A 116 -3.03 15.09 2.54
CA ALA A 116 -2.04 14.04 2.39
C ALA A 116 -1.35 13.74 3.73
N ALA A 117 -0.94 12.48 3.93
CA ALA A 117 0.03 12.11 4.95
C ALA A 117 1.36 12.85 4.74
N SER A 118 2.15 12.99 5.81
CA SER A 118 3.45 13.68 5.71
C SER A 118 4.36 13.00 4.70
N GLY A 119 4.83 13.76 3.71
CA GLY A 119 5.69 13.25 2.64
C GLY A 119 4.96 12.42 1.57
N ALA A 120 3.64 12.28 1.64
CA ALA A 120 2.86 11.55 0.65
C ALA A 120 2.55 12.41 -0.58
N ARG A 121 2.54 11.78 -1.76
CA ARG A 121 2.04 12.38 -2.99
C ARG A 121 0.67 11.79 -3.31
N VAL A 122 -0.35 12.64 -3.23
CA VAL A 122 -1.75 12.29 -3.50
C VAL A 122 -2.19 12.98 -4.77
N VAL A 123 -2.80 12.22 -5.67
CA VAL A 123 -3.39 12.73 -6.92
C VAL A 123 -4.84 12.30 -6.98
N PHE A 124 -5.76 13.25 -6.99
CA PHE A 124 -7.13 12.99 -7.42
C PHE A 124 -7.16 12.94 -8.93
N ASP A 125 -7.71 11.86 -9.46
CA ASP A 125 -7.67 11.56 -10.87
C ASP A 125 -9.06 11.57 -11.49
N GLY A 126 -9.29 12.51 -12.39
CA GLY A 126 -10.52 12.60 -13.18
C GLY A 126 -10.40 12.07 -14.61
N THR A 127 -9.26 11.47 -15.00
CA THR A 127 -9.13 10.93 -16.38
C THR A 127 -10.02 9.72 -16.58
N GLN A 128 -10.55 9.52 -17.78
CA GLN A 128 -11.23 8.27 -18.13
C GLN A 128 -10.28 7.40 -18.97
N SER A 129 -10.05 6.16 -18.54
CA SER A 129 -9.37 5.13 -19.30
C SER A 129 -10.15 4.84 -20.57
N ILE A 130 -9.50 4.97 -21.73
CA ILE A 130 -10.10 4.62 -23.01
C ILE A 130 -10.48 3.13 -23.04
N ALA A 131 -9.60 2.27 -22.49
CA ALA A 131 -9.82 0.83 -22.47
C ALA A 131 -10.84 0.40 -21.40
N ASP A 132 -10.73 0.93 -20.19
CA ASP A 132 -11.49 0.38 -19.05
C ASP A 132 -12.80 1.15 -18.80
N ASP A 133 -12.75 2.49 -18.79
CA ASP A 133 -13.93 3.32 -18.46
C ASP A 133 -14.82 3.53 -19.67
N LEU A 134 -14.21 3.78 -20.84
CA LEU A 134 -14.94 3.97 -22.09
C LEU A 134 -15.18 2.64 -22.84
N ASN A 135 -14.54 1.54 -22.40
CA ASN A 135 -14.64 0.21 -23.01
C ASN A 135 -14.33 0.22 -24.52
N VAL A 136 -13.27 0.92 -24.89
CA VAL A 136 -12.85 1.17 -26.27
C VAL A 136 -11.45 0.61 -26.50
N SER A 137 -11.26 -0.17 -27.55
CA SER A 137 -9.96 -0.71 -27.93
C SER A 137 -9.28 0.12 -29.01
N TRP A 138 -7.95 0.14 -28.97
CA TRP A 138 -7.12 0.70 -30.04
C TRP A 138 -6.99 -0.29 -31.20
N SER A 139 -6.96 0.24 -32.43
CA SER A 139 -6.72 -0.54 -33.65
C SER A 139 -5.61 0.10 -34.49
N LEU A 140 -4.89 -0.70 -35.28
CA LEU A 140 -3.91 -0.17 -36.22
C LEU A 140 -4.61 0.56 -37.36
N SER A 141 -4.20 1.80 -37.63
CA SER A 141 -4.56 2.52 -38.83
C SER A 141 -3.51 2.22 -39.91
N GLY A 142 -3.85 1.37 -40.87
CA GLY A 142 -2.95 1.06 -42.00
C GLY A 142 -1.64 0.34 -41.59
N SER A 143 -0.51 0.82 -42.13
CA SER A 143 0.80 0.14 -42.05
C SER A 143 1.96 1.01 -41.57
N ASP A 144 1.67 2.24 -41.15
CA ASP A 144 2.64 3.25 -40.73
C ASP A 144 2.85 3.31 -39.20
N GLY A 145 2.22 2.40 -38.46
CA GLY A 145 2.37 2.28 -37.00
C GLY A 145 1.46 3.19 -36.19
N ILE A 146 0.54 3.90 -36.83
CA ILE A 146 -0.48 4.72 -36.15
C ILE A 146 -1.54 3.80 -35.53
N GLN A 147 -1.95 4.10 -34.31
CA GLN A 147 -3.11 3.49 -33.67
C GLN A 147 -4.25 4.50 -33.59
N GLU A 148 -5.45 4.05 -33.91
CA GLU A 148 -6.67 4.86 -33.89
C GLU A 148 -7.79 4.13 -33.15
N THR A 149 -8.71 4.94 -32.62
CA THR A 149 -9.99 4.48 -32.10
C THR A 149 -11.02 5.59 -32.16
N THR A 150 -12.30 5.25 -32.02
CA THR A 150 -13.40 6.23 -31.95
C THR A 150 -13.85 6.37 -30.50
N LEU A 151 -13.71 7.57 -29.95
CA LEU A 151 -14.18 7.85 -28.60
C LEU A 151 -15.70 8.08 -28.58
N PRO A 152 -16.42 7.54 -27.58
CA PRO A 152 -17.86 7.77 -27.41
C PRO A 152 -18.19 9.16 -26.84
N VAL A 153 -17.16 9.91 -26.43
CA VAL A 153 -17.24 11.23 -25.81
C VAL A 153 -16.18 12.16 -26.42
N ASP A 154 -16.45 13.45 -26.38
CA ASP A 154 -15.47 14.46 -26.78
C ASP A 154 -14.38 14.63 -25.71
N GLY A 155 -13.14 14.82 -26.15
CA GLY A 155 -11.99 15.08 -25.29
C GLY A 155 -11.04 16.08 -25.94
N TRP A 156 -10.38 16.90 -25.12
CA TRP A 156 -9.47 17.96 -25.57
C TRP A 156 -8.03 17.76 -25.11
N GLN A 157 -7.77 16.73 -24.29
CA GLN A 157 -6.44 16.32 -23.85
C GLN A 157 -6.37 14.78 -23.82
N LEU A 158 -5.21 14.24 -24.18
CA LEU A 158 -4.89 12.81 -24.07
C LEU A 158 -3.61 12.65 -23.26
N PHE A 159 -3.64 11.71 -22.32
CA PHE A 159 -2.49 11.37 -21.50
C PHE A 159 -2.10 9.92 -21.80
N LEU A 160 -0.81 9.68 -22.02
CA LEU A 160 -0.25 8.33 -22.12
C LEU A 160 0.60 8.09 -20.88
N SER A 161 0.28 7.05 -20.12
CA SER A 161 0.99 6.73 -18.86
C SER A 161 1.07 7.92 -17.89
N TYR A 162 0.03 8.76 -17.87
CA TYR A 162 -0.09 9.97 -17.05
C TYR A 162 0.80 11.14 -17.44
N ASP A 163 1.45 11.07 -18.61
CA ASP A 163 2.14 12.20 -19.23
C ASP A 163 1.26 12.80 -20.35
N GLU A 164 1.14 14.12 -20.37
CA GLU A 164 0.37 14.86 -21.39
C GLU A 164 0.98 14.63 -22.77
N GLN A 165 0.14 14.31 -23.76
CA GLN A 165 0.54 14.17 -25.16
C GLN A 165 0.04 15.40 -25.94
N VAL A 166 0.92 16.05 -26.70
CA VAL A 166 0.66 17.27 -27.50
C VAL A 166 0.70 17.03 -28.99
#